data_AF-A0A830FEN5-F1
#
_entry.id   AF-A0A830FEN5-F1
#
_cell.length_a   1.000
_cell.length_b   1.000
_cell.length_c   1.000
_cell.angle_alpha   90.00
_cell.angle_beta   90.00
_cell.angle_gamma   90.00
#
_symmetry.space_group_name_H-M   'P 1'
#
loop_
_entity.id
_entity.type
_entity.pdbx_description
1 polymer ?
#
loop_
_entity_poly.entity_id
_entity_poly.type
_entity_poly.pdbx_seq_one_letter_code
_entity_poly.pdbx_strand_id
1 'polypeptide(L)'
;MEAPNETTPNTSDNPEDALPDPSVLSLDEYLSMQRSLGNRTRYEIVYYLRHDGPQTATDLGDLLGEPSSTIHYHLERLTDVGLVEERLRTTPDDTERYYGVTILATSLLSEGLETVLERE
;
A
#
# COMPACT_ATOMS: atom_id res chain seq x y z
N MET A 1 -46.53 -0.98 -11.27
CA MET A 1 -45.18 -0.75 -11.83
C MET A 1 -44.39 -0.16 -10.68
N GLU A 2 -43.69 -1.03 -9.97
CA GLU A 2 -42.99 -0.70 -8.71
C GLU A 2 -41.79 0.19 -9.05
N ALA A 3 -41.68 1.33 -8.37
CA ALA A 3 -40.52 2.21 -8.50
C ALA A 3 -39.25 1.47 -8.04
N PRO A 4 -38.07 1.74 -8.63
CA PRO A 4 -36.84 1.13 -8.18
C PRO A 4 -36.61 1.56 -6.73
N ASN A 5 -36.37 0.56 -5.87
CA ASN A 5 -36.04 0.75 -4.48
C ASN A 5 -34.73 1.53 -4.43
N GLU A 6 -34.78 2.82 -4.09
CA GLU A 6 -33.61 3.59 -3.74
C GLU A 6 -33.02 2.93 -2.50
N THR A 7 -31.94 2.18 -2.68
CA THR A 7 -31.10 1.73 -1.56
C THR A 7 -30.51 2.99 -0.94
N THR A 8 -31.26 3.60 -0.03
CA THR A 8 -30.69 4.48 1.00
C THR A 8 -29.46 3.76 1.55
N PRO A 9 -28.28 4.41 1.63
CA PRO A 9 -27.17 3.83 2.35
C PRO A 9 -27.69 3.51 3.74
N ASN A 10 -27.77 2.22 4.06
CA ASN A 10 -27.96 1.77 5.42
C ASN A 10 -26.69 2.26 6.12
N THR A 11 -26.72 3.46 6.70
CA THR A 11 -25.63 3.96 7.54
C THR A 11 -25.66 3.10 8.78
N SER A 12 -25.08 1.91 8.66
CA SER A 12 -24.77 1.10 9.80
C SER A 12 -23.76 1.87 10.64
N ASP A 13 -23.99 1.86 11.95
CA ASP A 13 -23.03 2.37 12.92
C ASP A 13 -21.78 1.46 13.02
N ASN A 14 -21.79 0.26 12.40
CA ASN A 14 -20.65 -0.63 12.35
C ASN A 14 -19.81 -0.39 11.07
N PRO A 15 -18.54 0.06 11.18
CA PRO A 15 -17.66 0.22 10.02
C PRO A 15 -17.36 -1.08 9.28
N GLU A 16 -17.54 -2.25 9.90
CA GLU A 16 -17.38 -3.54 9.21
C GLU A 16 -18.45 -3.78 8.13
N ASP A 17 -19.62 -3.13 8.24
CA ASP A 17 -20.69 -3.25 7.24
C ASP A 17 -20.36 -2.47 5.94
N ALA A 18 -19.30 -1.65 5.96
CA ALA A 18 -18.76 -1.01 4.77
C ALA A 18 -17.80 -1.92 3.97
N LEU A 19 -17.44 -3.09 4.50
CA LEU A 19 -16.61 -4.04 3.78
C LEU A 19 -17.36 -4.61 2.56
N PRO A 20 -16.67 -4.89 1.45
CA PRO A 20 -17.29 -5.52 0.28
C PRO A 20 -17.79 -6.94 0.61
N ASP A 21 -18.81 -7.43 -0.10
CA ASP A 21 -19.26 -8.82 0.00
C ASP A 21 -19.01 -9.56 -1.34
N PRO A 22 -18.11 -10.57 -1.40
CA PRO A 22 -17.30 -11.08 -0.29
C PRO A 22 -16.06 -10.21 -0.02
N SER A 23 -15.71 -10.05 1.26
CA SER A 23 -14.43 -9.43 1.63
C SER A 23 -13.39 -10.51 1.90
N VAL A 24 -12.21 -10.35 1.29
CA VAL A 24 -11.04 -11.18 1.57
C VAL A 24 -10.30 -10.71 2.83
N LEU A 25 -10.44 -9.41 3.17
CA LEU A 25 -9.76 -8.77 4.29
C LEU A 25 -10.77 -8.29 5.33
N SER A 26 -10.39 -8.38 6.59
CA SER A 26 -11.07 -7.75 7.72
C SER A 26 -10.82 -6.24 7.77
N LEU A 27 -11.67 -5.52 8.50
CA LEU A 27 -11.47 -4.09 8.76
C LEU A 27 -10.12 -3.82 9.46
N ASP A 28 -9.73 -4.68 10.41
CA ASP A 28 -8.46 -4.55 11.12
C ASP A 28 -7.23 -4.66 10.22
N GLU A 29 -7.31 -5.47 9.16
CA GLU A 29 -6.25 -5.58 8.15
C GLU A 29 -6.14 -4.27 7.34
N TYR A 30 -7.26 -3.71 6.86
CA TYR A 30 -7.27 -2.41 6.20
C TYR A 30 -6.73 -1.28 7.09
N LEU A 31 -7.14 -1.24 8.36
CA LEU A 31 -6.65 -0.26 9.32
C LEU A 31 -5.15 -0.45 9.61
N SER A 32 -4.66 -1.68 9.60
CA SER A 32 -3.22 -1.96 9.76
C SER A 32 -2.41 -1.48 8.56
N MET A 33 -2.94 -1.64 7.34
CA MET A 33 -2.35 -1.06 6.13
C MET A 33 -2.30 0.47 6.21
N GLN A 34 -3.40 1.13 6.57
CA GLN A 34 -3.45 2.59 6.74
C GLN A 34 -2.46 3.08 7.80
N ARG A 35 -2.41 2.42 8.97
CA ARG A 35 -1.43 2.74 10.02
C ARG A 35 0.01 2.57 9.54
N SER A 36 0.27 1.58 8.69
CA SER A 36 1.59 1.38 8.09
C SER A 36 1.95 2.58 7.20
N LEU A 37 1.05 2.99 6.29
CA LEU A 37 1.25 4.15 5.40
C LEU A 37 1.35 5.48 6.15
N GLY A 38 0.77 5.62 7.33
CA GLY A 38 0.86 6.84 8.15
C GLY A 38 2.27 7.19 8.63
N ASN A 39 3.28 6.35 8.39
CA ASN A 39 4.68 6.67 8.66
C ASN A 39 5.34 7.29 7.42
N ARG A 40 6.06 8.40 7.61
CA ARG A 40 6.70 9.18 6.54
C ARG A 40 7.57 8.34 5.61
N THR A 41 8.57 7.63 6.13
CA THR A 41 9.51 6.86 5.30
C THR A 41 8.79 5.75 4.52
N ARG A 42 7.81 5.08 5.15
CA ARG A 42 7.00 4.07 4.46
C ARG A 42 6.12 4.67 3.38
N TYR A 43 5.50 5.83 3.62
CA TYR A 43 4.75 6.54 2.59
C TYR A 43 5.64 6.88 1.39
N GLU A 44 6.82 7.47 1.64
CA GLU A 44 7.77 7.83 0.59
C GLU A 44 8.24 6.59 -0.19
N ILE A 45 8.55 5.47 0.48
CA ILE A 45 8.88 4.19 -0.18
C ILE A 45 7.76 3.76 -1.13
N VAL A 46 6.52 3.66 -0.67
CA VAL A 46 5.40 3.17 -1.50
C VAL A 46 5.11 4.17 -2.63
N TYR A 47 5.22 5.47 -2.37
CA TYR A 47 5.11 6.51 -3.39
C TYR A 47 6.14 6.30 -4.51
N TYR A 48 7.43 6.19 -4.20
CA TYR A 48 8.46 5.99 -5.21
C TYR A 48 8.33 4.65 -5.95
N LEU A 49 8.02 3.57 -5.24
CA LEU A 49 7.79 2.27 -5.89
C LEU A 49 6.58 2.30 -6.86
N ARG A 50 5.57 3.13 -6.59
CA ARG A 50 4.41 3.33 -7.49
C ARG A 50 4.79 4.15 -8.71
N HIS A 51 5.52 5.26 -8.53
CA HIS A 51 5.82 6.21 -9.61
C HIS A 51 7.03 5.81 -10.46
N ASP A 52 8.07 5.26 -9.84
CA ASP A 52 9.34 4.94 -10.48
C ASP A 52 9.50 3.44 -10.75
N GLY A 53 8.57 2.62 -10.25
CA GLY A 53 8.55 1.18 -10.43
C GLY A 53 9.40 0.40 -9.42
N PRO A 54 9.55 -0.93 -9.60
CA PRO A 54 10.22 -1.78 -8.63
C PRO A 54 11.70 -1.44 -8.44
N GLN A 55 12.15 -1.35 -7.19
CA GLN A 55 13.50 -0.92 -6.83
C GLN A 55 14.14 -1.83 -5.77
N THR A 56 15.46 -1.81 -5.65
CA THR A 56 16.15 -2.50 -4.56
C THR A 56 16.09 -1.68 -3.26
N ALA A 57 16.39 -2.30 -2.13
CA ALA A 57 16.52 -1.57 -0.87
C ALA A 57 17.69 -0.58 -0.86
N THR A 58 18.72 -0.84 -1.67
CA THR A 58 19.86 0.06 -1.84
C THR A 58 19.43 1.30 -2.61
N ASP A 59 18.76 1.14 -3.75
CA ASP A 59 18.29 2.27 -4.57
C ASP A 59 17.33 3.17 -3.78
N LEU A 60 16.40 2.57 -3.03
CA LEU A 60 15.49 3.29 -2.14
C LEU A 60 16.24 4.03 -1.03
N GLY A 61 17.31 3.45 -0.48
CA GLY A 61 18.15 4.09 0.53
C GLY A 61 18.87 5.31 -0.02
N ASP A 62 19.44 5.19 -1.21
CA ASP A 62 20.12 6.29 -1.90
C ASP A 62 19.13 7.42 -2.25
N LEU A 63 17.92 7.08 -2.70
CA LEU A 63 16.87 8.04 -3.03
C LEU A 63 16.36 8.81 -1.79
N LEU A 64 16.19 8.10 -0.68
CA LEU A 64 15.64 8.66 0.56
C LEU A 64 16.70 9.27 1.48
N GLY A 65 17.98 9.06 1.18
CA GLY A 65 19.08 9.47 2.07
C GLY A 65 19.12 8.67 3.38
N GLU A 66 18.65 7.41 3.35
CA GLU A 66 18.52 6.54 4.52
C GLU A 66 19.40 5.28 4.38
N PRO A 67 19.96 4.74 5.48
CA PRO A 67 20.73 3.51 5.43
C PRO A 67 19.90 2.32 4.93
N SER A 68 20.50 1.44 4.13
CA SER A 68 19.81 0.25 3.59
C SER A 68 19.23 -0.66 4.68
N SER A 69 19.82 -0.68 5.88
CA SER A 69 19.27 -1.38 7.05
C SER A 69 17.94 -0.79 7.53
N THR A 70 17.82 0.55 7.51
CA THR A 70 16.58 1.25 7.85
C THR A 70 15.52 0.97 6.80
N ILE A 71 15.89 1.00 5.52
CA ILE A 71 14.99 0.69 4.41
C ILE A 71 14.49 -0.76 4.48
N HIS A 72 15.37 -1.74 4.77
CA HIS A 72 14.96 -3.13 4.96
C HIS A 72 13.90 -3.28 6.06
N TYR A 73 14.07 -2.60 7.19
CA TYR A 73 13.07 -2.60 8.26
C TYR A 73 11.71 -2.06 7.77
N HIS A 74 11.71 -0.96 7.02
CA HIS A 74 10.47 -0.41 6.48
C HIS A 74 9.82 -1.30 5.44
N LEU A 75 10.60 -1.94 4.56
CA LEU A 75 10.13 -2.87 3.55
C LEU A 75 9.55 -4.14 4.16
N GLU A 76 10.16 -4.69 5.21
CA GLU A 76 9.61 -5.81 5.98
C GLU A 76 8.22 -5.44 6.53
N ARG A 77 8.10 -4.29 7.19
CA ARG A 77 6.80 -3.82 7.73
C ARG A 77 5.74 -3.57 6.67
N LEU A 78 6.14 -3.14 5.47
CA LEU A 78 5.22 -2.96 4.33
C LEU A 78 4.81 -4.30 3.71
N THR A 79 5.73 -5.27 3.69
CA THR A 79 5.48 -6.62 3.17
C THR A 79 4.56 -7.39 4.11
N ASP A 80 4.75 -7.27 5.42
CA ASP A 80 3.93 -7.90 6.46
C ASP A 80 2.43 -7.54 6.35
N VAL A 81 2.14 -6.30 5.94
CA VAL A 81 0.76 -5.82 5.72
C VAL A 81 0.33 -5.87 4.25
N GLY A 82 1.11 -6.49 3.37
CA GLY A 82 0.76 -6.71 1.96
C GLY A 82 0.73 -5.45 1.08
N LEU A 83 1.41 -4.37 1.49
CA LEU A 83 1.51 -3.13 0.69
C LEU A 83 2.65 -3.17 -0.32
N VAL A 84 3.71 -3.91 0.00
CA VAL A 84 4.85 -4.15 -0.87
C VAL A 84 5.03 -5.65 -1.05
N GLU A 85 5.48 -6.04 -2.23
CA GLU A 85 5.86 -7.40 -2.54
C GLU A 85 7.34 -7.49 -2.90
N GLU A 86 7.98 -8.55 -2.42
CA GLU A 86 9.37 -8.88 -2.73
C GLU A 86 9.42 -9.77 -3.98
N ARG A 87 10.34 -9.47 -4.88
CA ARG A 87 10.67 -10.28 -6.05
C ARG A 87 12.16 -10.50 -6.15
N LEU A 88 12.55 -11.73 -6.48
CA LEU A 88 13.92 -12.05 -6.83
C LEU A 88 14.09 -11.94 -8.35
N ARG A 89 15.14 -11.24 -8.75
CA ARG A 89 15.61 -11.18 -10.13
C ARG A 89 16.94 -11.91 -10.22
N THR A 90 16.92 -13.07 -10.85
CA THR A 90 18.12 -13.89 -11.03
C THR A 90 18.67 -13.73 -12.44
N THR A 91 19.95 -13.45 -12.51
CA THR A 91 20.81 -13.57 -13.70
C THR A 91 21.74 -14.77 -13.51
N PRO A 92 22.46 -15.24 -14.54
CA PRO A 92 23.41 -16.34 -14.38
C PRO A 92 24.48 -16.11 -13.31
N ASP A 93 24.85 -14.84 -13.08
CA ASP A 93 25.97 -14.46 -12.22
C ASP A 93 25.53 -13.87 -10.86
N ASP A 94 24.28 -13.42 -10.74
CA ASP A 94 23.80 -12.73 -9.54
C ASP A 94 22.29 -12.87 -9.32
N THR A 95 21.85 -12.81 -8.07
CA THR A 95 20.43 -12.75 -7.68
C THR A 95 20.21 -11.54 -6.80
N GLU A 96 19.35 -10.64 -7.26
CA GLU A 96 19.07 -9.39 -6.58
C GLU A 96 17.59 -9.29 -6.21
N ARG A 97 17.33 -8.66 -5.07
CA ARG A 97 16.00 -8.50 -4.49
C ARG A 97 15.43 -7.13 -4.84
N TYR A 98 14.26 -7.13 -5.47
CA TYR A 98 13.49 -5.95 -5.82
C TYR A 98 12.16 -5.94 -5.08
N TYR A 99 11.66 -4.74 -4.82
CA TYR A 99 10.40 -4.50 -4.13
C TYR A 99 9.47 -3.72 -5.05
N GLY A 100 8.19 -4.07 -5.07
CA GLY A 100 7.17 -3.35 -5.85
C GLY A 100 5.91 -3.11 -5.05
N VAL A 101 5.09 -2.13 -5.47
CA VAL A 101 3.79 -1.88 -4.84
C VAL A 101 2.76 -2.93 -5.24
N THR A 102 1.89 -3.31 -4.30
CA THR A 102 0.72 -4.13 -4.62
C THR A 102 -0.42 -3.27 -5.18
N ILE A 103 -1.42 -3.92 -5.78
CA ILE A 103 -2.65 -3.25 -6.23
C ILE A 103 -3.35 -2.57 -5.05
N LEU A 104 -3.37 -3.20 -3.88
CA LEU A 104 -3.96 -2.63 -2.66
C LEU A 104 -3.27 -1.34 -2.25
N ALA A 105 -1.93 -1.32 -2.23
CA ALA A 105 -1.17 -0.11 -1.94
C ALA A 105 -1.42 1.00 -2.97
N THR A 106 -1.56 0.62 -4.24
CA THR A 106 -1.87 1.58 -5.31
C THR A 106 -3.23 2.24 -5.10
N SER A 107 -4.26 1.47 -4.75
CA SER A 107 -5.59 1.98 -4.42
C SER A 107 -5.55 2.86 -3.16
N LEU A 108 -4.90 2.42 -2.09
CA LEU A 108 -4.82 3.18 -0.83
C LEU A 108 -4.07 4.51 -0.97
N LEU A 109 -3.04 4.58 -1.81
CA LEU A 109 -2.35 5.84 -2.11
C LEU A 109 -3.23 6.75 -2.97
N SER A 110 -3.72 6.22 -4.10
CA SER A 110 -4.43 7.01 -5.11
C SER A 110 -5.75 7.55 -4.58
N GLU A 111 -6.47 6.78 -3.75
CA GLU A 111 -7.73 7.22 -3.13
C GLU A 111 -7.53 7.91 -1.77
N GLY A 112 -6.31 7.84 -1.23
CA GLY A 112 -5.95 8.39 0.07
C GLY A 112 -5.27 9.75 0.00
N LEU A 113 -4.10 9.86 0.63
CA LEU A 113 -3.42 11.14 0.81
C LEU A 113 -2.98 11.78 -0.51
N GLU A 114 -2.63 11.00 -1.54
CA GLU A 114 -2.25 11.54 -2.86
C GLU A 114 -3.40 12.36 -3.46
N THR A 115 -4.63 11.82 -3.45
CA THR A 115 -5.83 12.55 -3.91
C THR A 115 -6.07 13.84 -3.12
N VAL A 116 -5.81 13.85 -1.81
CA VAL A 116 -5.98 15.07 -0.99
C VAL A 116 -4.94 16.11 -1.39
N LEU A 117 -3.67 15.71 -1.54
CA LEU A 117 -2.57 16.59 -1.92
C LEU A 117 -2.74 17.16 -3.35
N GLU A 118 -3.33 16.40 -4.27
CA GLU A 118 -3.62 16.87 -5.64
C GLU A 118 -4.73 17.93 -5.71
N ARG A 119 -5.56 18.03 -4.66
CA ARG A 119 -6.73 18.93 -4.62
C ARG A 119 -6.48 20.24 -3.86
N GLU A 120 -5.37 20.36 -3.15
CA GLU A 120 -4.93 21.61 -2.49
C GLU A 120 -4.17 22.53 -3.46
#